data_AF-A0A929DV95-F1
#
_entry.id   AF-A0A929DV95-F1
#
_cell.length_a   1.000
_cell.length_b   1.000
_cell.length_c   1.000
_cell.angle_alpha   90.00
_cell.angle_beta   90.00
_cell.angle_gamma   90.00
#
_symmetry.space_group_name_H-M   'P 1'
#
loop_
_entity.id
_entity.type
_entity.pdbx_description
1 polymer ?
#
loop_
_entity_poly.entity_id
_entity_poly.type
_entity_poly.pdbx_seq_one_letter_code
_entity_poly.pdbx_strand_id
1 'polypeptide(L)'
;TVGGFTVRICSSGKEALESVRDFDPDLVLLDVMMPGMDGPTTLKAMKSTEGLTELPIIFVTAKVQPQEIAEYRKMGAIDVIPKPFDPMSLANSIRKVWAQCAL
;
A
#
# COMPACT_ATOMS: atom_id res chain seq x y z
N THR A 1 17.96 -2.03 -5.71
CA THR A 1 16.68 -1.61 -6.30
C THR A 1 15.96 -2.83 -6.85
N VAL A 2 14.64 -2.87 -6.82
CA VAL A 2 13.80 -3.97 -7.36
C VAL A 2 12.84 -3.37 -8.38
N GLY A 3 12.88 -3.83 -9.62
CA GLY A 3 12.05 -3.27 -10.69
C GLY A 3 12.24 -1.76 -10.89
N GLY A 4 13.38 -1.19 -10.52
CA GLY A 4 13.67 0.26 -10.57
C GLY A 4 13.31 1.04 -9.29
N PHE A 5 12.75 0.41 -8.27
CA PHE A 5 12.40 1.04 -7.00
C PHE A 5 13.46 0.81 -5.92
N THR A 6 13.66 1.78 -5.04
CA THR A 6 14.27 1.54 -3.73
C THR A 6 13.17 1.00 -2.81
N VAL A 7 13.42 -0.12 -2.13
CA VAL A 7 12.38 -0.84 -1.39
C VAL A 7 12.86 -1.12 0.03
N ARG A 8 12.00 -0.84 1.00
CA ARG A 8 12.10 -1.33 2.39
C ARG A 8 10.97 -2.30 2.65
N ILE A 9 11.31 -3.52 3.06
CA ILE A 9 10.33 -4.56 3.40
C ILE A 9 10.05 -4.46 4.88
N CYS A 10 8.77 -4.51 5.25
CA CYS A 10 8.30 -4.59 6.62
C CYS A 10 7.48 -5.88 6.79
N SER A 11 7.64 -6.56 7.92
CA SER A 11 6.95 -7.81 8.24
C SER A 11 5.57 -7.60 8.88
N SER A 12 5.22 -6.37 9.26
CA SER A 12 3.93 -6.03 9.87
C SER A 12 3.57 -4.55 9.69
N GLY A 13 2.29 -4.22 9.93
CA GLY A 13 1.84 -2.83 9.98
C GLY A 13 2.54 -1.98 11.05
N LYS A 14 2.91 -2.60 12.19
CA LYS A 14 3.64 -1.92 13.26
C LYS A 14 5.05 -1.52 12.80
N GLU A 15 5.80 -2.45 12.21
CA GLU A 15 7.14 -2.18 11.67
C GLU A 15 7.08 -1.15 10.54
N ALA A 16 6.02 -1.16 9.72
CA ALA A 16 5.81 -0.15 8.70
C ALA A 16 5.66 1.25 9.32
N LEU A 17 4.84 1.42 10.37
CA LEU A 17 4.68 2.71 11.05
C LEU A 17 5.96 3.21 11.73
N GLU A 18 6.78 2.30 12.25
CA GLU A 18 8.06 2.63 12.89
C GLU A 18 9.11 3.05 11.87
N SER A 19 9.12 2.43 10.68
CA SER A 19 10.18 2.63 9.68
C SER A 19 9.84 3.62 8.56
N VAL A 20 8.56 3.96 8.35
CA VAL A 20 8.09 4.79 7.23
C VAL A 20 8.70 6.19 7.27
N ARG A 21 8.86 6.79 8.46
CA ARG A 21 9.46 8.13 8.59
C ARG A 21 10.95 8.14 8.25
N ASP A 22 11.67 7.10 8.67
CA ASP A 22 13.11 6.98 8.39
C ASP A 22 13.39 6.58 6.94
N PHE A 23 12.44 5.92 6.27
CA PHE A 23 12.58 5.54 4.87
C PHE A 23 12.12 6.64 3.92
N ASP A 24 11.15 7.46 4.33
CA ASP A 24 10.50 8.51 3.55
C ASP A 24 10.04 8.03 2.16
N PRO A 25 9.15 7.02 2.08
CA PRO A 25 8.74 6.46 0.80
C PRO A 25 7.78 7.37 0.05
N ASP A 26 7.86 7.35 -1.28
CA ASP A 26 6.85 7.96 -2.14
C ASP A 26 5.52 7.18 -2.12
N LEU A 27 5.57 5.86 -1.86
CA LEU A 27 4.44 4.95 -2.01
C LEU A 27 4.56 3.74 -1.07
N VAL A 28 3.42 3.27 -0.54
CA VAL A 28 3.35 2.01 0.22
C VAL A 28 2.53 0.97 -0.53
N LEU A 29 3.10 -0.22 -0.69
CA LEU A 29 2.31 -1.43 -0.98
C LEU A 29 1.99 -2.12 0.35
N LEU A 30 0.70 -2.30 0.63
CA LEU A 30 0.22 -2.78 1.92
C LEU A 30 -0.61 -4.04 1.76
N ASP A 31 -0.25 -5.13 2.45
CA ASP A 31 -1.12 -6.31 2.51
C ASP A 31 -2.37 -6.00 3.33
N VAL A 32 -3.52 -6.49 2.89
CA VAL A 32 -4.77 -6.36 3.65
C VAL A 32 -4.81 -7.34 4.82
N MET A 33 -4.37 -8.57 4.61
CA MET A 33 -4.50 -9.64 5.61
C MET A 33 -3.14 -9.92 6.26
N MET A 34 -2.92 -9.30 7.43
CA MET A 34 -1.73 -9.53 8.26
C MET A 34 -2.16 -9.89 9.69
N PRO A 35 -1.40 -10.76 10.40
CA PRO A 35 -1.67 -11.05 11.79
C PRO A 35 -1.41 -9.83 12.68
N GLY A 36 -2.23 -9.68 13.73
CA GLY A 36 -2.15 -8.55 14.65
C GLY A 36 -2.77 -7.28 14.06
N MET A 37 -1.98 -6.51 13.32
CA MET A 37 -2.42 -5.26 12.70
C MET A 37 -2.64 -5.47 11.21
N ASP A 38 -3.90 -5.45 10.78
CA ASP A 38 -4.28 -5.65 9.38
C ASP A 38 -4.04 -4.39 8.52
N GLY A 39 -4.17 -4.54 7.20
CA GLY A 39 -3.96 -3.44 6.26
C GLY A 39 -4.87 -2.22 6.50
N PRO A 40 -6.21 -2.40 6.62
CA PRO A 40 -7.12 -1.30 6.95
C PRO A 40 -6.77 -0.56 8.25
N THR A 41 -6.36 -1.27 9.30
CA THR A 41 -5.94 -0.64 10.56
C THR A 41 -4.62 0.12 10.36
N THR A 42 -3.67 -0.45 9.61
CA THR A 42 -2.39 0.18 9.28
C THR A 42 -2.58 1.48 8.48
N LEU A 43 -3.44 1.44 7.46
CA LEU A 43 -3.82 2.60 6.65
C LEU A 43 -4.39 3.71 7.55
N LYS A 44 -5.35 3.40 8.42
CA LYS A 44 -5.93 4.37 9.35
C LYS A 44 -4.89 5.01 10.27
N ALA A 45 -3.95 4.21 10.78
CA ALA A 45 -2.86 4.71 11.62
C ALA A 45 -1.91 5.63 10.85
N MET A 46 -1.54 5.28 9.62
CA MET A 46 -0.74 6.16 8.74
C MET A 46 -1.48 7.48 8.48
N LYS A 47 -2.76 7.42 8.11
CA LYS A 47 -3.56 8.63 7.83
C LYS A 47 -3.75 9.54 9.05
N SER A 48 -3.75 8.97 10.25
CA SER A 48 -3.84 9.70 11.53
C SER A 48 -2.50 10.22 12.03
N THR A 49 -1.39 9.90 11.35
CA THR A 49 -0.05 10.30 11.77
C THR A 49 0.41 11.52 10.97
N GLU A 50 0.76 12.60 11.65
CA GLU A 50 1.29 13.81 11.02
C GLU A 50 2.52 13.48 10.16
N GLY A 51 2.53 14.06 8.95
CA GLY A 51 3.53 13.79 7.91
C GLY A 51 3.23 12.59 7.01
N LEU A 52 2.24 11.74 7.34
CA LEU A 52 1.90 10.54 6.56
C LEU A 52 0.48 10.58 5.96
N THR A 53 -0.30 11.63 6.23
CA THR A 53 -1.70 11.74 5.81
C THR A 53 -1.87 11.63 4.29
N GLU A 54 -0.96 12.24 3.52
CA GLU A 54 -1.01 12.22 2.05
C GLU A 54 -0.23 11.06 1.43
N LEU A 55 0.43 10.22 2.25
CA LEU A 55 1.21 9.10 1.74
C LEU A 55 0.31 8.15 0.94
N PRO A 56 0.57 7.93 -0.37
CA PRO A 56 -0.25 7.07 -1.19
C PRO A 56 -0.06 5.60 -0.81
N ILE A 57 -1.16 4.86 -0.76
CA ILE A 57 -1.17 3.45 -0.33
C ILE A 57 -1.94 2.61 -1.36
N ILE A 58 -1.28 1.58 -1.88
CA ILE A 58 -1.89 0.54 -2.73
C ILE A 58 -2.07 -0.71 -1.90
N PHE A 59 -3.30 -1.22 -1.82
CA PHE A 59 -3.52 -2.50 -1.17
C PHE A 59 -3.12 -3.66 -2.08
N VAL A 60 -2.62 -4.74 -1.47
CA VAL A 60 -2.29 -6.00 -2.14
C VAL A 60 -3.06 -7.12 -1.46
N THR A 61 -4.05 -7.72 -2.13
CA THR A 61 -5.00 -8.64 -1.45
C THR A 61 -5.64 -9.65 -2.39
N ALA A 62 -6.12 -10.76 -1.83
CA ALA A 62 -6.99 -11.71 -2.55
C ALA A 62 -8.48 -11.31 -2.51
N LYS A 63 -8.87 -10.34 -1.65
CA LYS A 63 -10.24 -9.83 -1.54
C LYS A 63 -10.48 -8.72 -2.56
N VAL A 64 -11.02 -9.10 -3.72
CA VAL A 64 -11.18 -8.20 -4.87
C VAL A 64 -12.62 -8.17 -5.39
N GLN A 65 -13.60 -8.50 -4.54
CA GLN A 65 -14.99 -8.26 -4.88
C GLN A 65 -15.22 -6.74 -5.00
N PRO A 66 -16.14 -6.29 -5.87
CA PRO A 66 -16.37 -4.87 -6.10
C PRO A 66 -16.67 -4.08 -4.82
N GLN A 67 -17.41 -4.66 -3.86
CA GLN A 67 -17.69 -4.02 -2.58
C GLN A 67 -16.41 -3.80 -1.76
N GLU A 68 -15.50 -4.76 -1.75
CA GLU A 68 -14.26 -4.68 -0.97
C GLU A 68 -13.33 -3.60 -1.56
N ILE A 69 -13.18 -3.58 -2.89
CA ILE A 69 -12.40 -2.55 -3.58
C ILE A 69 -12.97 -1.15 -3.31
N ALA A 70 -14.30 -1.00 -3.36
CA ALA A 70 -14.96 0.27 -3.08
C ALA A 70 -14.71 0.73 -1.63
N GLU A 71 -14.80 -0.18 -0.66
CA GLU A 71 -14.51 0.13 0.74
C GLU A 71 -13.03 0.52 0.93
N TYR A 72 -12.09 -0.19 0.32
CA TYR A 72 -10.67 0.15 0.39
C TYR A 72 -10.37 1.55 -0.17
N ARG A 73 -10.95 1.89 -1.33
CA ARG A 73 -10.81 3.23 -1.92
C ARG A 73 -11.44 4.30 -1.04
N LYS A 74 -12.60 4.04 -0.45
CA LYS A 74 -13.27 4.97 0.49
C LYS A 74 -12.44 5.24 1.74
N MET A 75 -11.61 4.29 2.19
CA MET A 75 -10.68 4.50 3.29
C MET A 75 -9.46 5.35 2.91
N GLY A 76 -9.22 5.60 1.62
CA GLY A 76 -8.10 6.40 1.12
C GLY A 76 -6.97 5.59 0.47
N ALA A 77 -7.18 4.30 0.16
CA ALA A 77 -6.27 3.57 -0.73
C ALA A 77 -6.44 4.08 -2.17
N ILE A 78 -5.33 4.29 -2.87
CA ILE A 78 -5.37 4.84 -4.23
C ILE A 78 -5.74 3.76 -5.26
N ASP A 79 -5.35 2.51 -5.02
CA ASP A 79 -5.82 1.36 -5.81
C ASP A 79 -5.58 0.02 -5.08
N VAL A 80 -5.95 -1.07 -5.75
CA VAL A 80 -5.78 -2.45 -5.27
C VAL A 80 -5.09 -3.31 -6.33
N ILE A 81 -4.05 -4.03 -5.93
CA ILE A 81 -3.40 -5.07 -6.73
C ILE A 81 -3.85 -6.46 -6.24
N PRO A 82 -4.52 -7.27 -7.09
CA PRO A 82 -4.98 -8.61 -6.71
C PRO A 82 -3.83 -9.59 -6.48
N LYS A 83 -3.97 -10.46 -5.49
CA LYS A 83 -3.20 -11.71 -5.34
C LYS A 83 -3.95 -12.86 -6.02
N PRO A 84 -3.27 -13.80 -6.70
CA PRO A 84 -1.84 -13.77 -7.02
C PRO A 84 -1.54 -12.73 -8.12
N PHE A 85 -0.33 -12.19 -8.11
CA PHE A 85 0.20 -11.31 -9.16
C PHE A 85 1.50 -11.91 -9.71
N ASP A 86 1.79 -11.62 -10.98
CA ASP A 86 3.07 -12.00 -11.58
C ASP A 86 4.18 -11.04 -11.10
N PRO A 87 5.22 -11.55 -10.41
CA PRO A 87 6.33 -10.73 -9.94
C PRO A 87 7.03 -9.92 -11.04
N MET A 88 7.06 -10.43 -12.28
CA MET A 88 7.70 -9.73 -13.40
C MET A 88 6.90 -8.51 -13.86
N SER A 89 5.57 -8.52 -13.65
CA SER A 89 4.68 -7.41 -14.04
C SER A 89 4.38 -6.42 -12.91
N LEU A 90 4.63 -6.79 -11.65
CA LEU A 90 4.27 -5.99 -10.48
C LEU A 90 4.80 -4.54 -10.56
N ALA A 91 6.05 -4.37 -10.98
CA ALA A 91 6.65 -3.04 -11.11
C ALA A 91 5.88 -2.15 -12.11
N ASN A 92 5.36 -2.73 -13.19
CA ASN A 92 4.56 -1.99 -14.17
C ASN A 92 3.16 -1.67 -13.65
N SER A 93 2.54 -2.60 -12.92
CA SER A 93 1.25 -2.36 -12.25
C SER A 93 1.35 -1.18 -11.27
N ILE A 94 2.42 -1.14 -10.45
CA ILE A 94 2.69 -0.02 -9.54
C ILE A 94 2.82 1.29 -10.29
N ARG A 95 3.63 1.35 -11.36
CA ARG A 95 3.78 2.57 -12.18
C ARG A 95 2.47 3.04 -12.78
N LYS A 96 1.64 2.11 -13.25
CA LYS A 96 0.34 2.44 -13.85
C LYS A 96 -0.58 3.11 -12.85
N VAL A 97 -0.64 2.58 -11.63
CA VAL A 97 -1.42 3.19 -10.54
C VAL A 97 -0.84 4.55 -10.16
N TRP A 98 0.48 4.64 -9.98
CA TRP A 98 1.15 5.89 -9.63
C TRP A 98 0.88 7.02 -10.63
N ALA A 99 0.95 6.73 -11.94
CA ALA A 99 0.69 7.69 -12.99
C ALA A 99 -0.75 8.23 -13.02
N GLN A 100 -1.71 7.52 -12.42
CA GLN A 100 -3.11 7.94 -12.33
C GLN A 100 -3.37 8.89 -11.16
N CYS A 101 -2.49 8.88 -10.15
CA CYS A 101 -2.61 9.74 -8.96
C CYS A 101 -1.78 11.03 -9.06
N ALA A 102 -0.81 11.08 -9.97
CA ALA A 102 0.07 12.24 -10.19
C ALA A 102 -0.55 13.32 -11.11
N LEU A 103 -1.86 13.30 -11.32
CA LEU A 103 -2.65 14.29 -12.08
C LEU A 103 -3.71 14.90 -11.17
#